data_AF-I0R4T5-F1
#
_entry.id   AF-I0R4T5-F1
#
_cell.length_a   1.000
_cell.length_b   1.000
_cell.length_c   1.000
_cell.angle_alpha   90.00
_cell.angle_beta   90.00
_cell.angle_gamma   90.00
#
_symmetry.space_group_name_H-M   'P 1'
#
loop_
_entity.id
_entity.type
_entity.pdbx_description
1 polymer ?
#
loop_
_entity_poly.entity_id
_entity_poly.type
_entity_poly.pdbx_seq_one_letter_code
_entity_poly.pdbx_strand_id
1 'polypeptide(L)'
;MELKISNVGKIDSANIEIKGITIIAGLNGTGKSTVSRSLFAMFHSFSNMSRKINLEKMYAIEDLIYKLYMMPPDFFKNMNIDLEEMGKALLGNTDKNSIRKEFQKVYNESAPIDDLVEKVTKINSTSDDLLRNEIVSEIFLREFNGHITNIQSIEKSEIEIKIKDHKIEVIFDNKDNLLEIVNEKELIQRIVYIDDPFIMDSHSLFEISPESLFSDIRNEKTTNHRGELIKQYKSTKNLNLVDRANLKEKLSAVYQKINDTLGSDMSLFETDKDSISGSKRTMGLSLDSLSSGMKTFYLIKSLIDNGTIVQNGTLILDEPEVHLHPDWQVTLAEIIVLLQREMGLHILINTHSPYFLRAIEVFSRKYDTEDTVKYYLSYNEGNNAKMKDVTFNISEIYRVLSDPLQRIENEAYNDGD
;
A
#
# COMPACT_ATOMS: atom_id res chain seq x y z
N MET A 1 -13.14 -7.59 -10.59
CA MET A 1 -13.41 -6.35 -9.83
C MET A 1 -13.40 -5.20 -10.82
N GLU A 2 -14.12 -4.11 -10.57
CA GLU A 2 -14.12 -2.94 -11.46
C GLU A 2 -13.79 -1.69 -10.64
N LEU A 3 -12.98 -0.80 -11.22
CA LEU A 3 -12.63 0.51 -10.68
C LEU A 3 -13.07 1.57 -11.68
N LYS A 4 -13.94 2.49 -11.25
CA LYS A 4 -14.32 3.67 -12.01
C LYS A 4 -13.78 4.92 -11.33
N ILE A 5 -13.25 5.80 -12.15
CA ILE A 5 -12.66 7.07 -11.72
C ILE A 5 -13.24 8.15 -12.61
N SER A 6 -13.72 9.24 -12.01
CA SER A 6 -14.11 10.44 -12.72
C SER A 6 -13.47 11.66 -12.08
N ASN A 7 -12.84 12.49 -12.91
CA ASN A 7 -12.29 13.79 -12.54
C ASN A 7 -11.23 13.75 -11.41
N VAL A 8 -10.38 12.72 -11.35
CA VAL A 8 -9.32 12.57 -10.32
C VAL A 8 -7.96 12.80 -10.95
N GLY A 9 -7.17 13.73 -10.40
CA GLY A 9 -5.91 14.15 -11.00
C GLY A 9 -6.09 14.55 -12.47
N LYS A 10 -5.34 13.95 -13.39
CA LYS A 10 -5.54 14.16 -14.83
C LYS A 10 -6.64 13.31 -15.45
N ILE A 11 -7.16 12.30 -14.74
CA ILE A 11 -8.14 11.37 -15.31
C ILE A 11 -9.49 12.07 -15.42
N ASP A 12 -9.98 12.22 -16.64
CA ASP A 12 -11.35 12.69 -16.92
C ASP A 12 -12.35 11.57 -16.60
N SER A 13 -12.17 10.42 -17.25
CA SER A 13 -12.91 9.20 -16.95
C SER A 13 -12.05 7.96 -17.22
N ALA A 14 -12.13 6.98 -16.33
CA ALA A 14 -11.55 5.65 -16.53
C ALA A 14 -12.48 4.58 -15.93
N ASN A 15 -12.64 3.48 -16.66
CA ASN A 15 -13.33 2.29 -16.18
C ASN A 15 -12.42 1.08 -16.42
N ILE A 16 -11.86 0.54 -15.34
CA ILE A 16 -10.83 -0.50 -15.37
C ILE A 16 -11.36 -1.75 -14.70
N GLU A 17 -11.50 -2.81 -15.48
CA GLU A 17 -11.74 -4.15 -14.96
C GLU A 17 -10.41 -4.74 -14.46
N ILE A 18 -10.34 -4.99 -13.15
CA ILE A 18 -9.23 -5.68 -12.49
C ILE A 18 -9.56 -7.17 -12.42
N LYS A 19 -8.94 -7.95 -13.32
CA LYS A 19 -9.04 -9.41 -13.41
C LYS A 19 -7.91 -10.10 -12.64
N GLY A 20 -7.33 -11.19 -13.18
CA GLY A 20 -6.16 -11.84 -12.58
C GLY A 20 -4.93 -10.98 -12.77
N ILE A 21 -4.65 -10.58 -14.02
CA ILE A 21 -3.63 -9.58 -14.34
C ILE A 21 -4.29 -8.49 -15.18
N THR A 22 -4.04 -7.23 -14.84
CA THR A 22 -4.56 -6.07 -15.57
C THR A 22 -3.40 -5.12 -15.79
N ILE A 23 -3.04 -4.91 -17.05
CA ILE A 23 -1.92 -4.07 -17.44
C ILE A 23 -2.45 -2.76 -17.99
N ILE A 24 -1.92 -1.65 -17.47
CA ILE A 24 -2.11 -0.33 -18.03
C ILE A 24 -0.76 0.13 -18.59
N ALA A 25 -0.73 0.42 -19.89
CA ALA A 25 0.49 0.83 -20.58
C ALA A 25 0.26 2.06 -21.46
N GLY A 26 1.28 2.88 -21.63
CA GLY A 26 1.24 4.11 -22.41
C GLY A 26 2.25 5.13 -21.90
N LEU A 27 2.36 6.30 -22.54
CA LEU A 27 3.40 7.31 -22.25
C LEU A 27 3.36 7.85 -20.82
N ASN A 28 4.45 8.48 -20.37
CA ASN A 28 4.54 9.08 -19.03
C ASN A 28 3.49 10.19 -18.88
N GLY A 29 2.96 10.35 -17.67
CA GLY A 29 2.00 11.43 -17.39
C GLY A 29 0.61 11.26 -18.00
N THR A 30 0.23 10.03 -18.38
CA THR A 30 -1.11 9.65 -18.90
C THR A 30 -2.04 9.07 -17.83
N GLY A 31 -1.80 9.36 -16.55
CA GLY A 31 -2.71 8.98 -15.45
C GLY A 31 -2.61 7.54 -14.93
N LYS A 32 -1.62 6.74 -15.37
CA LYS A 32 -1.43 5.35 -14.89
C LYS A 32 -1.31 5.22 -13.37
N SER A 33 -0.35 5.93 -12.76
CA SER A 33 -0.21 5.92 -11.30
C SER A 33 -1.44 6.48 -10.61
N THR A 34 -2.18 7.43 -11.19
CA THR A 34 -3.46 7.92 -10.64
C THR A 34 -4.49 6.79 -10.48
N VAL A 35 -4.55 5.83 -11.40
CA VAL A 35 -5.40 4.63 -11.25
C VAL A 35 -4.92 3.75 -10.09
N SER A 36 -3.63 3.47 -10.02
CA SER A 36 -3.01 2.69 -8.94
C SER A 36 -3.27 3.31 -7.57
N ARG A 37 -3.04 4.61 -7.43
CA ARG A 37 -3.29 5.38 -6.21
C ARG A 37 -4.76 5.39 -5.82
N SER A 38 -5.67 5.53 -6.80
CA SER A 38 -7.11 5.47 -6.54
C SER A 38 -7.53 4.09 -6.01
N LEU A 39 -7.03 3.01 -6.62
CA LEU A 39 -7.28 1.65 -6.18
C LEU A 39 -6.74 1.42 -4.77
N PHE A 40 -5.50 1.85 -4.51
CA PHE A 40 -4.89 1.77 -3.20
C PHE A 40 -5.70 2.53 -2.16
N ALA A 41 -6.05 3.79 -2.42
CA ALA A 41 -6.78 4.63 -1.49
C ALA A 41 -8.15 4.03 -1.15
N MET A 42 -8.87 3.44 -2.13
CA MET A 42 -10.13 2.73 -1.87
C MET A 42 -9.93 1.51 -0.95
N PHE A 43 -9.00 0.61 -1.29
CA PHE A 43 -8.74 -0.57 -0.47
C PHE A 43 -8.21 -0.22 0.92
N HIS A 44 -7.26 0.71 0.99
CA HIS A 44 -6.69 1.15 2.24
C HIS A 44 -7.76 1.83 3.09
N SER A 45 -8.59 2.70 2.51
CA SER A 45 -9.72 3.34 3.20
C SER A 45 -10.65 2.31 3.84
N PHE A 46 -11.18 1.36 3.06
CA PHE A 46 -12.25 0.49 3.54
C PHE A 46 -11.77 -0.83 4.16
N SER A 47 -10.46 -1.08 4.25
CA SER A 47 -9.94 -2.28 4.90
C SER A 47 -9.68 -2.09 6.40
N ASN A 48 -10.15 -3.04 7.21
CA ASN A 48 -10.00 -3.05 8.67
C ASN A 48 -10.49 -1.73 9.32
N MET A 49 -11.61 -1.17 8.87
CA MET A 49 -12.10 0.14 9.29
C MET A 49 -12.35 0.19 10.81
N SER A 50 -13.02 -0.82 11.37
CA SER A 50 -13.28 -0.86 12.81
C SER A 50 -11.99 -0.87 13.63
N ARG A 51 -10.93 -1.53 13.13
CA ARG A 51 -9.61 -1.51 13.76
C ARG A 51 -9.02 -0.11 13.72
N LYS A 52 -9.08 0.59 12.58
CA LYS A 52 -8.57 1.96 12.42
C LYS A 52 -9.28 2.94 13.34
N ILE A 53 -10.61 2.89 13.42
CA ILE A 53 -11.40 3.73 14.34
C ILE A 53 -10.97 3.54 15.79
N ASN A 54 -10.84 2.28 16.22
CA ASN A 54 -10.40 1.97 17.58
C ASN A 54 -8.98 2.49 17.87
N LEU A 55 -8.08 2.40 16.89
CA LEU A 55 -6.72 2.91 17.04
C LEU A 55 -6.68 4.43 17.08
N GLU A 56 -7.46 5.14 16.26
CA GLU A 56 -7.54 6.60 16.34
C GLU A 56 -8.11 7.07 17.69
N LYS A 57 -9.13 6.38 18.23
CA LYS A 57 -9.63 6.64 19.58
C LYS A 57 -8.53 6.38 20.63
N MET A 58 -7.81 5.26 20.53
CA MET A 58 -6.71 4.92 21.42
C MET A 58 -5.59 5.97 21.37
N TYR A 59 -5.18 6.41 20.18
CA TYR A 59 -4.15 7.44 20.01
C TYR A 59 -4.58 8.80 20.56
N ALA A 60 -5.85 9.17 20.42
CA ALA A 60 -6.38 10.38 21.04
C ALA A 60 -6.32 10.31 22.58
N ILE A 61 -6.60 9.14 23.17
CA ILE A 61 -6.47 8.90 24.61
C ILE A 61 -5.00 8.96 25.04
N GLU A 62 -4.11 8.26 24.33
CA GLU A 62 -2.66 8.27 24.61
C GLU A 62 -2.06 9.67 24.50
N ASP A 63 -2.47 10.48 23.52
CA ASP A 63 -2.03 11.87 23.36
C ASP A 63 -2.48 12.75 24.53
N LEU A 64 -3.71 12.54 25.02
CA LEU A 64 -4.18 13.20 26.24
C LEU A 64 -3.34 12.82 27.45
N ILE A 65 -3.03 11.53 27.62
CA ILE A 65 -2.20 11.06 28.75
C ILE A 65 -0.77 11.61 28.62
N TYR A 66 -0.21 11.59 27.42
CA TYR A 66 1.15 12.06 27.17
C TYR A 66 1.32 13.55 27.49
N LYS A 67 0.36 14.41 27.11
CA LYS A 67 0.38 15.84 27.48
C LYS A 67 0.44 16.06 29.00
N LEU A 68 0.02 15.08 29.80
CA LEU A 68 0.07 15.15 31.25
C LEU A 68 1.39 14.70 31.85
N TYR A 69 2.27 14.02 31.12
CA TYR A 69 3.66 13.81 31.57
C TYR A 69 4.41 15.13 31.79
N MET A 70 3.87 16.24 31.27
CA MET A 70 4.32 17.61 31.53
C MET A 70 3.74 18.20 32.83
N MET A 71 2.90 17.47 33.57
CA MET A 71 2.38 17.89 34.87
C MET A 71 3.44 17.73 35.98
N PRO A 72 3.32 18.48 37.10
CA PRO A 72 4.19 18.32 38.25
C PRO A 72 4.32 16.86 38.72
N PRO A 73 5.54 16.37 39.01
CA PRO A 73 5.77 15.00 39.47
C PRO A 73 4.92 14.58 40.68
N ASP A 74 4.57 15.53 41.55
CA ASP A 74 3.75 15.31 42.76
C ASP A 74 2.32 14.80 42.46
N PHE A 75 1.86 14.90 41.20
CA PHE A 75 0.57 14.35 40.79
C PHE A 75 0.61 12.86 40.46
N PHE A 76 1.79 12.25 40.37
CA PHE A 76 1.95 10.84 40.00
C PHE A 76 2.12 9.96 41.24
N LYS A 77 1.36 8.86 41.29
CA LYS A 77 1.51 7.80 42.28
C LYS A 77 2.65 6.84 41.90
N ASN A 78 2.79 6.59 40.60
CA ASN A 78 3.86 5.79 39.99
C ASN A 78 4.28 6.46 38.67
N MET A 79 5.58 6.67 38.45
CA MET A 79 6.08 7.25 37.19
C MET A 79 6.26 6.23 36.05
N ASN A 80 6.13 4.93 36.34
CA ASN A 80 6.28 3.86 35.35
C ASN A 80 4.91 3.49 34.78
N ILE A 81 4.39 4.35 33.89
CA ILE A 81 3.09 4.19 33.26
C ILE A 81 3.29 3.58 31.88
N ASP A 82 2.61 2.48 31.61
CA ASP A 82 2.48 1.95 30.26
C ASP A 82 1.30 2.66 29.57
N LEU A 83 1.62 3.58 28.66
CA LEU A 83 0.63 4.36 27.89
C LEU A 83 -0.28 3.46 27.06
N GLU A 84 0.27 2.37 26.50
CA GLU A 84 -0.46 1.45 25.65
C GLU A 84 -1.45 0.62 26.47
N GLU A 85 -1.04 0.12 27.65
CA GLU A 85 -1.95 -0.58 28.56
C GLU A 85 -3.09 0.34 29.05
N MET A 86 -2.77 1.58 29.41
CA MET A 86 -3.80 2.55 29.80
C MET A 86 -4.75 2.89 28.66
N GLY A 87 -4.22 3.13 27.46
CA GLY A 87 -5.01 3.39 26.26
C GLY A 87 -6.00 2.26 26.00
N LYS A 88 -5.54 1.00 26.09
CA LYS A 88 -6.38 -0.20 25.97
C LYS A 88 -7.44 -0.31 27.06
N ALA A 89 -7.11 -0.02 28.31
CA ALA A 89 -8.05 -0.09 29.43
C ALA A 89 -9.18 0.96 29.33
N LEU A 90 -8.87 2.10 28.72
CA LEU A 90 -9.81 3.22 28.54
C LEU A 90 -10.61 3.13 27.24
N LEU A 91 -10.12 2.41 26.23
CA LEU A 91 -10.74 2.32 24.91
C LEU A 91 -12.17 1.78 24.99
N GLY A 92 -13.12 2.51 24.38
CA GLY A 92 -14.53 2.14 24.32
C GLY A 92 -15.29 2.29 25.65
N ASN A 93 -14.63 2.70 26.73
CA ASN A 93 -15.26 2.92 28.02
C ASN A 93 -15.91 4.32 28.09
N THR A 94 -17.21 4.37 28.35
CA THR A 94 -17.97 5.63 28.52
C THR A 94 -18.46 5.85 29.95
N ASP A 95 -18.21 4.90 30.87
CA ASP A 95 -18.56 5.07 32.28
C ASP A 95 -17.52 5.94 32.99
N LYS A 96 -17.91 7.16 33.35
CA LYS A 96 -17.06 8.13 34.04
C LYS A 96 -16.45 7.58 35.33
N ASN A 97 -17.18 6.74 36.06
CA ASN A 97 -16.66 6.16 37.30
C ASN A 97 -15.56 5.13 37.03
N SER A 98 -15.75 4.25 36.05
CA SER A 98 -14.73 3.31 35.61
C SER A 98 -13.48 4.04 35.07
N ILE A 99 -13.65 5.04 34.21
CA ILE A 99 -12.54 5.84 33.66
C ILE A 99 -11.76 6.52 34.79
N ARG A 100 -12.47 7.13 35.76
CA ARG A 100 -11.84 7.77 36.91
C ARG A 100 -10.99 6.78 37.72
N LYS A 101 -11.49 5.54 37.94
CA LYS A 101 -10.73 4.48 38.63
C LYS A 101 -9.44 4.13 37.90
N GLU A 102 -9.45 4.07 36.57
CA GLU A 102 -8.24 3.79 35.79
C GLU A 102 -7.21 4.92 35.97
N PHE A 103 -7.61 6.18 35.91
CA PHE A 103 -6.71 7.30 36.19
C PHE A 103 -6.17 7.29 37.63
N GLN A 104 -6.99 6.95 38.62
CA GLN A 104 -6.57 6.88 40.03
C GLN A 104 -5.55 5.77 40.35
N LYS A 105 -5.32 4.81 39.43
CA LYS A 105 -4.21 3.85 39.58
C LYS A 105 -2.84 4.53 39.41
N VAL A 106 -2.82 5.63 38.66
CA VAL A 106 -1.61 6.30 38.17
C VAL A 106 -1.41 7.66 38.82
N TYR A 107 -2.49 8.39 39.02
CA TYR A 107 -2.49 9.75 39.56
C TYR A 107 -2.89 9.78 41.04
N ASN A 108 -2.30 10.71 41.80
CA ASN A 108 -2.65 10.98 43.19
C ASN A 108 -4.01 11.71 43.28
N GLU A 109 -4.64 11.69 44.47
CA GLU A 109 -5.95 12.33 44.69
C GLU A 109 -5.93 13.85 44.46
N SER A 110 -4.76 14.49 44.56
CA SER A 110 -4.57 15.91 44.28
C SER A 110 -4.58 16.24 42.79
N ALA A 111 -4.50 15.24 41.90
CA ALA A 111 -4.47 15.46 40.47
C ALA A 111 -5.86 15.83 39.93
N PRO A 112 -6.00 16.91 39.14
CA PRO A 112 -7.28 17.34 38.56
C PRO A 112 -7.67 16.44 37.38
N ILE A 113 -8.13 15.21 37.65
CA ILE A 113 -8.44 14.21 36.61
C ILE A 113 -9.84 14.33 36.01
N ASP A 114 -10.72 15.18 36.53
CA ASP A 114 -12.11 15.26 36.06
C ASP A 114 -12.23 15.74 34.60
N ASP A 115 -11.43 16.72 34.19
CA ASP A 115 -11.35 17.15 32.78
C ASP A 115 -10.91 16.01 31.86
N LEU A 116 -10.04 15.11 32.34
CA LEU A 116 -9.58 13.94 31.59
C LEU A 116 -10.68 12.92 31.41
N VAL A 117 -11.42 12.65 32.49
CA VAL A 117 -12.57 11.75 32.45
C VAL A 117 -13.59 12.24 31.41
N GLU A 118 -13.88 13.54 31.38
CA GLU A 118 -14.78 14.13 30.38
C GLU A 118 -14.22 13.99 28.95
N LYS A 119 -12.93 14.30 28.74
CA LYS A 119 -12.30 14.19 27.42
C LYS A 119 -12.25 12.76 26.89
N VAL A 120 -11.88 11.78 27.72
CA VAL A 120 -11.89 10.35 27.35
C VAL A 120 -13.31 9.89 27.04
N THR A 121 -14.29 10.26 27.86
CA THR A 121 -15.70 9.96 27.60
C THR A 121 -16.14 10.50 26.25
N LYS A 122 -15.75 11.75 25.92
CA LYS A 122 -16.04 12.38 24.62
C LYS A 122 -15.37 11.65 23.45
N ILE A 123 -14.10 11.26 23.58
CA ILE A 123 -13.38 10.49 22.55
C ILE A 123 -14.12 9.17 22.26
N ASN A 124 -14.42 8.39 23.31
CA ASN A 124 -15.08 7.09 23.15
C ASN A 124 -16.51 7.21 22.60
N SER A 125 -17.20 8.32 22.91
CA SER A 125 -18.55 8.62 22.41
C SER A 125 -18.57 9.25 21.01
N THR A 126 -17.41 9.51 20.40
CA THR A 126 -17.34 10.07 19.04
C THR A 126 -17.89 9.06 18.04
N SER A 127 -18.76 9.52 17.15
CA SER A 127 -19.41 8.67 16.13
C SER A 127 -18.37 7.99 15.24
N ASP A 128 -18.54 6.69 15.06
CA ASP A 128 -17.71 5.89 14.16
C ASP A 128 -17.84 6.34 12.70
N ASP A 129 -19.01 6.86 12.30
CA ASP A 129 -19.24 7.40 10.95
C ASP A 129 -18.45 8.69 10.72
N LEU A 130 -18.39 9.57 11.73
CA LEU A 130 -17.60 10.79 11.65
C LEU A 130 -16.11 10.47 11.57
N LEU A 131 -15.62 9.58 12.44
CA LEU A 131 -14.22 9.16 12.42
C LEU A 131 -13.84 8.47 11.12
N ARG A 132 -14.73 7.64 10.58
CA ARG A 132 -14.54 7.00 9.29
C ARG A 132 -14.42 8.02 8.16
N ASN A 133 -15.29 9.03 8.11
CA ASN A 133 -15.20 10.08 7.11
C ASN A 133 -13.86 10.82 7.19
N GLU A 134 -13.40 11.18 8.39
CA GLU A 134 -12.08 11.78 8.60
C GLU A 134 -10.94 10.86 8.16
N ILE A 135 -11.00 9.57 8.52
CA ILE A 135 -10.00 8.56 8.13
C ILE A 135 -9.92 8.41 6.61
N VAL A 136 -11.07 8.29 5.93
CA VAL A 136 -11.14 8.16 4.48
C VAL A 136 -10.58 9.43 3.83
N SER A 137 -11.03 10.60 4.26
CA SER A 137 -10.52 11.89 3.77
C SER A 137 -9.01 12.00 3.91
N GLU A 138 -8.46 11.69 5.09
CA GLU A 138 -7.02 11.76 5.37
C GLU A 138 -6.21 10.77 4.53
N ILE A 139 -6.70 9.55 4.30
CA ILE A 139 -6.04 8.56 3.44
C ILE A 139 -5.95 9.06 2.00
N PHE A 140 -7.06 9.56 1.45
CA PHE A 140 -7.07 10.09 0.10
C PHE A 140 -6.17 11.33 -0.03
N LEU A 141 -6.27 12.29 0.89
CA LEU A 141 -5.41 13.47 0.87
C LEU A 141 -3.93 13.11 0.96
N ARG A 142 -3.53 12.15 1.81
CA ARG A 142 -2.14 11.68 1.89
C ARG A 142 -1.67 11.00 0.61
N GLU A 143 -2.51 10.16 0.02
CA GLU A 143 -2.16 9.43 -1.19
C GLU A 143 -2.01 10.35 -2.42
N PHE A 144 -2.83 11.40 -2.47
CA PHE A 144 -2.86 12.38 -3.55
C PHE A 144 -2.10 13.67 -3.23
N ASN A 145 -1.31 13.72 -2.15
CA ASN A 145 -0.57 14.90 -1.71
C ASN A 145 -1.44 16.17 -1.60
N GLY A 146 -2.67 16.02 -1.13
CA GLY A 146 -3.65 17.09 -0.95
C GLY A 146 -4.40 17.51 -2.22
N HIS A 147 -4.19 16.82 -3.36
CA HIS A 147 -4.79 17.17 -4.65
C HIS A 147 -5.44 15.95 -5.31
N ILE A 148 -6.64 15.60 -4.86
CA ILE A 148 -7.40 14.44 -5.36
C ILE A 148 -8.06 14.79 -6.69
N THR A 149 -8.72 15.94 -6.72
CA THR A 149 -9.53 16.42 -7.83
C THR A 149 -8.69 16.96 -8.98
N ASN A 150 -9.26 16.98 -10.19
CA ASN A 150 -8.60 17.63 -11.31
C ASN A 150 -8.54 19.15 -11.06
N ILE A 151 -7.33 19.67 -10.84
CA ILE A 151 -7.07 21.10 -10.56
C ILE A 151 -7.54 22.05 -11.68
N GLN A 152 -7.82 21.52 -12.88
CA GLN A 152 -8.33 22.29 -14.02
C GLN A 152 -9.86 22.23 -14.13
N SER A 153 -10.52 21.49 -13.25
CA SER A 153 -11.97 21.26 -13.25
C SER A 153 -12.63 21.94 -12.06
N ILE A 154 -13.90 22.29 -12.22
CA ILE A 154 -14.76 22.75 -11.12
C ILE A 154 -15.76 21.67 -10.67
N GLU A 155 -15.76 20.52 -11.34
CA GLU A 155 -16.62 19.39 -11.06
C GLU A 155 -16.15 18.62 -9.82
N LYS A 156 -17.06 17.85 -9.24
CA LYS A 156 -16.73 16.87 -8.19
C LYS A 156 -15.86 15.73 -8.75
N SER A 157 -15.21 15.00 -7.85
CA SER A 157 -14.45 13.80 -8.20
C SER A 157 -15.11 12.58 -7.59
N GLU A 158 -15.14 11.49 -8.35
CA GLU A 158 -15.81 10.25 -7.96
C GLU A 158 -14.88 9.06 -8.18
N ILE A 159 -14.74 8.23 -7.15
CA ILE A 159 -14.00 6.98 -7.20
C ILE A 159 -14.91 5.87 -6.72
N GLU A 160 -15.20 4.93 -7.62
CA GLU A 160 -16.07 3.80 -7.36
C GLU A 160 -15.27 2.50 -7.51
N ILE A 161 -15.40 1.61 -6.53
CA ILE A 161 -14.93 0.23 -6.63
C ILE A 161 -16.11 -0.72 -6.54
N LYS A 162 -16.16 -1.68 -7.47
CA LYS A 162 -17.16 -2.75 -7.50
C LYS A 162 -16.48 -4.11 -7.33
N ILE A 163 -16.82 -4.79 -6.24
CA ILE A 163 -16.34 -6.12 -5.91
C ILE A 163 -17.56 -7.05 -5.82
N LYS A 164 -17.68 -7.96 -6.81
CA LYS A 164 -18.88 -8.80 -6.99
C LYS A 164 -20.13 -7.91 -7.10
N ASP A 165 -21.08 -8.10 -6.19
CA ASP A 165 -22.35 -7.35 -6.16
C ASP A 165 -22.31 -6.11 -5.27
N HIS A 166 -21.17 -5.81 -4.66
CA HIS A 166 -21.00 -4.65 -3.79
C HIS A 166 -20.27 -3.53 -4.52
N LYS A 167 -20.82 -2.34 -4.42
CA LYS A 167 -20.23 -1.10 -4.93
C LYS A 167 -19.93 -0.21 -3.72
N ILE A 168 -18.75 0.40 -3.66
CA ILE A 168 -18.40 1.46 -2.72
C ILE A 168 -17.99 2.66 -3.55
N GLU A 169 -18.48 3.84 -3.22
CA GLU A 169 -18.17 5.08 -3.94
C GLU A 169 -17.80 6.17 -2.95
N VAL A 170 -16.78 6.95 -3.30
CA VAL A 170 -16.31 8.10 -2.53
C VAL A 170 -16.34 9.33 -3.43
N ILE A 171 -16.96 10.39 -2.93
CA ILE A 171 -17.19 11.63 -3.68
C ILE A 171 -16.51 12.78 -2.97
N PHE A 172 -15.72 13.55 -3.71
CA PHE A 172 -15.04 14.76 -3.23
C PHE A 172 -15.55 16.00 -3.96
N ASP A 173 -15.62 17.14 -3.27
CA ASP A 173 -15.85 18.43 -3.92
C ASP A 173 -14.60 18.90 -4.68
N ASN A 174 -14.72 20.00 -5.43
CA ASN A 174 -13.60 20.59 -6.18
C ASN A 174 -12.51 21.26 -5.31
N LYS A 175 -12.57 21.09 -3.99
CA LYS A 175 -11.57 21.53 -3.01
C LYS A 175 -11.02 20.35 -2.21
N ASP A 176 -11.20 19.13 -2.72
CA ASP A 176 -10.71 17.90 -2.12
C ASP A 176 -11.37 17.54 -0.77
N ASN A 177 -12.51 18.17 -0.42
CA ASN A 177 -13.27 17.79 0.78
C ASN A 177 -14.19 16.60 0.48
N LEU A 178 -14.19 15.62 1.38
CA LEU A 178 -15.10 14.48 1.31
C LEU A 178 -16.56 14.95 1.43
N LEU A 179 -17.36 14.71 0.39
CA LEU A 179 -18.79 15.02 0.36
C LEU A 179 -19.63 13.84 0.83
N GLU A 180 -19.36 12.64 0.31
CA GLU A 180 -20.19 11.47 0.53
C GLU A 180 -19.42 10.16 0.36
N ILE A 181 -19.81 9.16 1.14
CA ILE A 181 -19.45 7.75 0.94
C ILE A 181 -20.75 6.97 0.70
N VAL A 182 -20.89 6.34 -0.46
CA VAL A 182 -22.09 5.59 -0.85
C VAL A 182 -21.84 4.08 -0.72
N ASN A 183 -22.85 3.35 -0.22
CA ASN A 183 -22.86 1.89 -0.10
C ASN A 183 -21.67 1.32 0.67
N GLU A 184 -21.45 1.87 1.87
CA GLU A 184 -20.39 1.45 2.78
C GLU A 184 -20.33 -0.08 2.96
N LYS A 185 -19.11 -0.62 2.83
CA LYS A 185 -18.82 -1.99 3.22
C LYS A 185 -17.35 -2.14 3.60
N GLU A 186 -17.08 -2.80 4.73
CA GLU A 186 -15.72 -3.15 5.11
C GLU A 186 -15.14 -4.19 4.14
N LEU A 187 -13.91 -3.93 3.69
CA LEU A 187 -13.12 -4.81 2.85
C LEU A 187 -12.24 -5.70 3.73
N ILE A 188 -12.36 -7.02 3.55
CA ILE A 188 -11.62 -8.00 4.35
C ILE A 188 -10.14 -8.02 3.93
N GLN A 189 -9.86 -7.85 2.65
CA GLN A 189 -8.50 -7.98 2.10
C GLN A 189 -7.77 -6.64 2.13
N ARG A 190 -6.48 -6.70 2.47
CA ARG A 190 -5.54 -5.59 2.29
C ARG A 190 -4.97 -5.61 0.88
N ILE A 191 -4.55 -4.44 0.42
CA ILE A 191 -3.84 -4.26 -0.84
C ILE A 191 -2.34 -4.08 -0.57
N VAL A 192 -1.52 -4.62 -1.45
CA VAL A 192 -0.08 -4.38 -1.48
C VAL A 192 0.20 -3.49 -2.69
N TYR A 193 0.93 -2.38 -2.49
CA TYR A 193 1.33 -1.49 -3.58
C TYR A 193 2.84 -1.34 -3.53
N ILE A 194 3.51 -1.88 -4.55
CA ILE A 194 4.95 -1.76 -4.77
C ILE A 194 5.18 -0.78 -5.93
N ASP A 195 5.73 0.39 -5.61
CA ASP A 195 6.23 1.39 -6.57
C ASP A 195 7.74 1.58 -6.48
N ASP A 196 8.33 1.30 -5.31
CA ASP A 196 9.73 1.55 -5.03
C ASP A 196 10.36 0.35 -4.28
N PRO A 197 11.35 -0.36 -4.86
CA PRO A 197 12.03 -1.47 -4.19
C PRO A 197 13.02 -1.01 -3.12
N PHE A 198 13.39 0.28 -3.07
CA PHE A 198 14.34 0.83 -2.11
C PHE A 198 13.75 1.08 -0.72
N ILE A 199 12.46 0.80 -0.50
CA ILE A 199 11.81 0.90 0.83
C ILE A 199 12.46 0.02 1.92
N MET A 200 13.30 -0.94 1.52
CA MET A 200 14.06 -1.83 2.41
C MET A 200 15.38 -1.20 2.88
N ASP A 201 15.80 -0.09 2.28
CA ASP A 201 17.05 0.58 2.63
C ASP A 201 16.93 1.19 4.02
N SER A 202 17.97 1.03 4.83
CA SER A 202 18.03 1.51 6.21
C SER A 202 17.54 2.95 6.35
N HIS A 203 17.91 3.84 5.43
CA HIS A 203 17.51 5.24 5.44
C HIS A 203 15.99 5.40 5.25
N SER A 204 15.38 4.65 4.36
CA SER A 204 13.91 4.61 4.19
C SER A 204 13.21 4.04 5.43
N LEU A 205 13.89 3.18 6.20
CA LEU A 205 13.38 2.65 7.47
C LEU A 205 13.55 3.64 8.64
N PHE A 206 14.52 4.56 8.57
CA PHE A 206 14.87 5.59 9.58
C PHE A 206 14.34 7.01 9.27
N GLU A 207 13.88 7.31 8.05
CA GLU A 207 13.24 8.58 7.68
C GLU A 207 11.86 8.80 8.35
N ILE A 208 11.44 7.86 9.19
CA ILE A 208 10.52 8.13 10.29
C ILE A 208 11.33 8.91 11.34
N SER A 209 11.40 10.24 11.19
CA SER A 209 12.36 11.18 11.81
C SER A 209 12.43 11.13 13.35
N PRO A 210 13.54 11.52 14.01
CA PRO A 210 13.69 11.54 15.48
C PRO A 210 12.72 12.44 16.27
N GLU A 211 11.94 13.32 15.63
CA GLU A 211 10.76 13.91 16.28
C GLU A 211 9.68 12.85 16.61
N SER A 212 9.87 11.61 16.12
CA SER A 212 9.06 10.41 16.26
C SER A 212 9.32 9.59 17.52
N LEU A 213 10.17 10.00 18.47
CA LEU A 213 10.36 9.23 19.69
C LEU A 213 9.04 8.98 20.46
N PHE A 214 7.99 9.76 20.19
CA PHE A 214 6.62 9.52 20.66
C PHE A 214 5.64 8.96 19.60
N SER A 215 6.02 8.88 18.33
CA SER A 215 5.21 8.32 17.24
C SER A 215 5.64 6.94 16.74
N ASP A 216 6.83 6.45 17.10
CA ASP A 216 7.32 5.11 16.70
C ASP A 216 6.51 3.95 17.32
N ILE A 217 5.73 4.23 18.38
CA ILE A 217 4.79 3.27 18.98
C ILE A 217 3.44 3.25 18.21
N ARG A 218 3.18 4.23 17.32
CA ARG A 218 1.88 4.46 16.67
C ARG A 218 1.83 3.93 15.23
N ASN A 219 2.19 2.65 15.07
CA ASN A 219 2.36 1.93 13.80
C ASN A 219 1.11 1.78 12.90
N GLU A 220 -0.01 2.45 13.18
CA GLU A 220 -1.26 2.35 12.40
C GLU A 220 -1.96 3.68 12.11
N LYS A 221 -1.21 4.78 11.94
CA LYS A 221 -1.80 5.99 11.37
C LYS A 221 -2.26 5.75 9.92
N THR A 222 -3.23 6.54 9.46
CA THR A 222 -3.58 6.71 8.05
C THR A 222 -2.32 7.14 7.27
N THR A 223 -1.74 6.24 6.47
CA THR A 223 -0.56 6.51 5.65
C THR A 223 -0.89 6.46 4.16
N ASN A 224 0.02 6.97 3.34
CA ASN A 224 0.03 6.69 1.90
C ASN A 224 0.56 5.26 1.64
N HIS A 225 0.59 4.86 0.36
CA HIS A 225 1.05 3.54 -0.06
C HIS A 225 2.48 3.18 0.40
N ARG A 226 3.43 4.12 0.33
CA ARG A 226 4.82 3.86 0.76
C ARG A 226 4.91 3.58 2.26
N GLY A 227 4.22 4.39 3.08
CA GLY A 227 4.17 4.16 4.52
C GLY A 227 3.54 2.82 4.87
N GLU A 228 2.47 2.44 4.17
CA GLU A 228 1.83 1.12 4.36
C GLU A 228 2.73 -0.03 3.87
N LEU A 229 3.45 0.13 2.75
CA LEU A 229 4.39 -0.88 2.25
C LEU A 229 5.56 -1.11 3.22
N ILE A 230 6.15 -0.04 3.77
CA ILE A 230 7.21 -0.15 4.79
C ILE A 230 6.70 -0.90 6.02
N LYS A 231 5.48 -0.60 6.47
CA LYS A 231 4.85 -1.30 7.59
C LYS A 231 4.59 -2.77 7.28
N GLN A 232 4.09 -3.07 6.07
CA GLN A 232 3.87 -4.43 5.61
C GLN A 232 5.18 -5.22 5.52
N TYR A 233 6.26 -4.58 5.07
CA TYR A 233 7.60 -5.16 5.05
C TYR A 233 8.13 -5.45 6.46
N LYS A 234 8.08 -4.45 7.37
CA LYS A 234 8.52 -4.56 8.77
C LYS A 234 7.65 -5.49 9.63
N SER A 235 6.49 -5.92 9.14
CA SER A 235 5.54 -6.72 9.90
C SER A 235 6.19 -8.02 10.42
N THR A 236 6.16 -8.19 11.74
CA THR A 236 6.62 -9.41 12.42
C THR A 236 5.57 -10.52 12.46
N LYS A 237 4.37 -10.27 11.90
CA LYS A 237 3.37 -11.33 11.70
C LYS A 237 4.01 -12.39 10.82
N ASN A 238 4.19 -13.57 11.38
CA ASN A 238 4.72 -14.71 10.67
C ASN A 238 3.57 -15.68 10.37
N LEU A 239 3.56 -16.20 9.15
CA LEU A 239 2.77 -17.39 8.84
C LEU A 239 3.11 -18.49 9.85
N ASN A 240 2.09 -19.23 10.30
CA ASN A 240 2.32 -20.41 11.10
C ASN A 240 3.12 -21.45 10.30
N LEU A 241 3.73 -22.42 10.98
CA LEU A 241 4.66 -23.36 10.34
C LEU A 241 3.99 -24.21 9.24
N VAL A 242 2.71 -24.53 9.41
CA VAL A 242 1.93 -25.32 8.45
C VAL A 242 1.65 -24.49 7.19
N ASP A 243 1.13 -23.28 7.36
CA ASP A 243 0.86 -22.35 6.26
C ASP A 243 2.13 -22.04 5.48
N ARG A 244 3.26 -21.86 6.18
CA ARG A 244 4.57 -21.64 5.53
C ARG A 244 5.00 -22.85 4.70
N ALA A 245 4.82 -24.07 5.20
CA ALA A 245 5.18 -25.28 4.46
C ALA A 245 4.31 -25.44 3.20
N ASN A 246 2.99 -25.28 3.35
CA ASN A 246 2.03 -25.34 2.25
C ASN A 246 2.31 -24.27 1.18
N LEU A 247 2.63 -23.04 1.61
CA LEU A 247 2.98 -21.93 0.71
C LEU A 247 4.26 -22.23 -0.08
N LYS A 248 5.30 -22.76 0.59
CA LYS A 248 6.57 -23.12 -0.07
C LYS A 248 6.42 -24.23 -1.09
N GLU A 249 5.61 -25.23 -0.80
CA GLU A 249 5.30 -26.31 -1.75
C GLU A 249 4.55 -25.75 -2.96
N LYS A 250 3.46 -25.00 -2.70
CA LYS A 250 2.61 -24.40 -3.73
C LYS A 250 3.36 -23.42 -4.63
N LEU A 251 4.24 -22.60 -4.06
CA LEU A 251 5.01 -21.57 -4.78
C LEU A 251 6.43 -22.04 -5.12
N SER A 252 6.69 -23.35 -5.16
CA SER A 252 8.03 -23.90 -5.40
C SER A 252 8.70 -23.34 -6.67
N ALA A 253 7.96 -23.25 -7.77
CA ALA A 253 8.47 -22.67 -9.02
C ALA A 253 8.77 -21.16 -8.90
N VAL A 254 7.97 -20.42 -8.14
CA VAL A 254 8.20 -18.98 -7.87
C VAL A 254 9.45 -18.80 -7.01
N TYR A 255 9.55 -19.54 -5.91
CA TYR A 255 10.71 -19.49 -5.03
C TYR A 255 11.99 -19.89 -5.76
N GLN A 256 11.94 -20.91 -6.62
CA GLN A 256 13.08 -21.31 -7.43
C GLN A 256 13.55 -20.15 -8.31
N LYS A 257 12.66 -19.54 -9.09
CA LYS A 257 13.02 -18.41 -9.97
C LYS A 257 13.58 -17.21 -9.21
N ILE A 258 12.99 -16.87 -8.07
CA ILE A 258 13.48 -15.79 -7.20
C ILE A 258 14.89 -16.14 -6.69
N ASN A 259 15.09 -17.35 -6.18
CA ASN A 259 16.38 -17.77 -5.62
C ASN A 259 17.46 -17.87 -6.70
N ASP A 260 17.13 -18.35 -7.89
CA ASP A 260 18.05 -18.40 -9.04
C ASP A 260 18.48 -16.98 -9.45
N THR A 261 17.58 -16.01 -9.32
CA THR A 261 17.86 -14.59 -9.63
C THR A 261 18.68 -13.89 -8.55
N LEU A 262 18.36 -14.14 -7.27
CA LEU A 262 19.11 -13.61 -6.14
C LEU A 262 20.49 -14.27 -5.99
N GLY A 263 20.67 -15.48 -6.54
CA GLY A 263 21.92 -16.22 -6.56
C GLY A 263 22.36 -16.73 -5.18
N SER A 264 23.52 -17.40 -5.15
CA SER A 264 24.16 -17.87 -3.92
C SER A 264 24.60 -16.74 -2.99
N ASP A 265 24.81 -15.55 -3.55
CA ASP A 265 25.29 -14.36 -2.83
C ASP A 265 24.27 -13.87 -1.81
N MET A 266 22.99 -14.23 -1.93
CA MET A 266 21.96 -13.92 -0.92
C MET A 266 22.31 -14.49 0.47
N SER A 267 23.08 -15.59 0.53
CA SER A 267 23.58 -16.15 1.80
C SER A 267 24.60 -15.26 2.52
N LEU A 268 25.16 -14.26 1.82
CA LEU A 268 26.13 -13.31 2.34
C LEU A 268 25.47 -12.08 2.97
N PHE A 269 24.15 -11.90 2.85
CA PHE A 269 23.44 -10.74 3.37
C PHE A 269 22.77 -11.05 4.72
N GLU A 270 22.87 -10.14 5.68
CA GLU A 270 22.08 -10.22 6.91
C GLU A 270 20.61 -9.94 6.59
N THR A 271 19.71 -10.81 7.02
CA THR A 271 18.27 -10.56 6.92
C THR A 271 17.76 -9.99 8.25
N ASP A 272 16.71 -9.16 8.21
CA ASP A 272 16.08 -8.61 9.43
C ASP A 272 15.59 -9.70 10.42
N LYS A 273 15.51 -10.97 9.99
CA LYS A 273 15.17 -12.12 10.83
C LYS A 273 16.36 -12.68 11.62
N ASP A 274 17.60 -12.42 11.19
CA ASP A 274 18.81 -12.91 11.85
C ASP A 274 19.08 -12.17 13.16
N SER A 275 18.71 -10.89 13.24
CA SER A 275 18.84 -10.04 14.43
C SER A 275 17.91 -10.46 15.60
N ILE A 276 16.80 -11.14 15.32
CA ILE A 276 15.81 -11.61 16.31
C ILE A 276 16.28 -12.89 17.02
N SER A 277 17.19 -13.66 16.42
CA SER A 277 17.55 -15.01 16.89
C SER A 277 18.59 -15.06 18.02
N GLY A 278 19.18 -13.93 18.43
CA GLY A 278 20.18 -13.88 19.51
C GLY A 278 21.48 -14.65 19.23
N SER A 279 21.61 -15.32 18.08
CA SER A 279 22.87 -15.91 17.64
C SER A 279 23.77 -14.81 17.09
N LYS A 280 25.06 -14.87 17.47
CA LYS A 280 26.18 -14.03 17.00
C LYS A 280 25.87 -13.34 15.66
N ARG A 281 25.93 -11.99 15.62
CA ARG A 281 25.97 -11.19 14.38
C ARG A 281 26.82 -11.93 13.36
N THR A 282 26.17 -12.60 12.41
CA THR A 282 26.84 -13.19 11.26
C THR A 282 27.38 -12.01 10.48
N MET A 283 28.69 -11.91 10.23
CA MET A 283 29.27 -10.86 9.37
C MET A 283 28.68 -10.98 7.95
N GLY A 284 27.48 -10.46 7.73
CA GLY A 284 26.84 -10.40 6.42
C GLY A 284 26.74 -8.95 5.95
N LEU A 285 26.54 -8.77 4.65
CA LEU A 285 26.32 -7.47 4.04
C LEU A 285 24.91 -6.97 4.38
N SER A 286 24.76 -5.65 4.54
CA SER A 286 23.45 -5.01 4.70
C SER A 286 22.59 -5.23 3.45
N LEU A 287 21.28 -5.36 3.62
CA LEU A 287 20.32 -5.37 2.50
C LEU A 287 20.41 -4.10 1.63
N ASP A 288 20.90 -2.99 2.20
CA ASP A 288 21.20 -1.75 1.47
C ASP A 288 22.17 -1.98 0.30
N SER A 289 23.06 -2.98 0.45
CA SER A 289 24.10 -3.33 -0.53
C SER A 289 23.60 -4.24 -1.66
N LEU A 290 22.33 -4.65 -1.64
CA LEU A 290 21.73 -5.36 -2.76
C LEU A 290 21.65 -4.44 -3.99
N SER A 291 21.81 -5.01 -5.18
CA SER A 291 21.49 -4.26 -6.41
C SER A 291 20.01 -3.89 -6.42
N SER A 292 19.66 -2.76 -7.04
CA SER A 292 18.28 -2.28 -7.13
C SER A 292 17.31 -3.34 -7.68
N GLY A 293 17.73 -4.11 -8.68
CA GLY A 293 16.92 -5.20 -9.20
C GLY A 293 16.76 -6.37 -8.24
N MET A 294 17.79 -6.74 -7.49
CA MET A 294 17.69 -7.78 -6.45
C MET A 294 16.72 -7.37 -5.34
N LYS A 295 16.67 -6.07 -4.98
CA LYS A 295 15.72 -5.54 -3.99
C LYS A 295 14.27 -5.84 -4.39
N THR A 296 13.90 -5.70 -5.67
CA THR A 296 12.55 -6.04 -6.16
C THR A 296 12.19 -7.51 -5.89
N PHE A 297 13.06 -8.46 -6.24
CA PHE A 297 12.81 -9.89 -6.02
C PHE A 297 12.77 -10.23 -4.53
N TYR A 298 13.68 -9.66 -3.74
CA TYR A 298 13.75 -9.87 -2.31
C TYR A 298 12.53 -9.28 -1.58
N LEU A 299 12.03 -8.12 -2.02
CA LEU A 299 10.81 -7.51 -1.48
C LEU A 299 9.59 -8.39 -1.71
N ILE A 300 9.36 -8.84 -2.95
CA ILE A 300 8.26 -9.76 -3.27
C ILE A 300 8.36 -11.02 -2.41
N LYS A 301 9.55 -11.63 -2.32
CA LYS A 301 9.78 -12.81 -1.47
C LYS A 301 9.46 -12.54 0.00
N SER A 302 9.88 -11.40 0.53
CA SER A 302 9.68 -11.04 1.94
C SER A 302 8.20 -10.85 2.26
N LEU A 303 7.45 -10.20 1.37
CA LEU A 303 6.00 -10.00 1.51
C LEU A 303 5.19 -11.30 1.36
N ILE A 304 5.68 -12.27 0.58
CA ILE A 304 5.13 -13.63 0.54
C ILE A 304 5.44 -14.36 1.85
N ASP A 305 6.71 -14.35 2.29
CA ASP A 305 7.18 -15.10 3.47
C ASP A 305 6.56 -14.61 4.79
N ASN A 306 6.23 -13.32 4.90
CA ASN A 306 5.56 -12.76 6.07
C ASN A 306 4.02 -12.82 5.98
N GLY A 307 3.47 -13.38 4.89
CA GLY A 307 2.03 -13.54 4.72
C GLY A 307 1.28 -12.23 4.45
N THR A 308 1.97 -11.19 3.95
CA THR A 308 1.32 -9.97 3.46
C THR A 308 0.65 -10.22 2.11
N ILE A 309 1.37 -10.84 1.18
CA ILE A 309 0.77 -11.33 -0.08
C ILE A 309 0.06 -12.64 0.25
N VAL A 310 -1.28 -12.61 0.18
CA VAL A 310 -2.15 -13.72 0.55
C VAL A 310 -2.96 -14.24 -0.64
N GLN A 311 -3.50 -15.45 -0.50
CA GLN A 311 -4.39 -16.04 -1.49
C GLN A 311 -5.56 -15.10 -1.83
N ASN A 312 -5.84 -14.94 -3.12
CA ASN A 312 -6.84 -14.06 -3.69
C ASN A 312 -6.66 -12.57 -3.31
N GLY A 313 -5.46 -12.16 -2.88
CA GLY A 313 -5.15 -10.79 -2.52
C GLY A 313 -5.04 -9.86 -3.74
N THR A 314 -5.04 -8.55 -3.48
CA THR A 314 -4.85 -7.53 -4.51
C THR A 314 -3.43 -6.95 -4.43
N LEU A 315 -2.75 -6.88 -5.57
CA LEU A 315 -1.39 -6.38 -5.71
C LEU A 315 -1.34 -5.30 -6.79
N ILE A 316 -0.66 -4.20 -6.50
CA ILE A 316 -0.33 -3.15 -7.47
C ILE A 316 1.19 -3.15 -7.65
N LEU A 317 1.61 -3.21 -8.91
CA LEU A 317 3.00 -3.09 -9.33
C LEU A 317 3.12 -1.89 -10.28
N ASP A 318 3.69 -0.79 -9.81
CA ASP A 318 3.85 0.43 -10.62
C ASP A 318 5.28 0.49 -11.13
N GLU A 319 5.43 0.35 -12.45
CA GLU A 319 6.72 0.32 -13.17
C GLU A 319 7.74 -0.69 -12.59
N PRO A 320 7.34 -1.95 -12.31
CA PRO A 320 8.20 -2.93 -11.65
C PRO A 320 9.49 -3.26 -12.42
N GLU A 321 9.58 -2.88 -13.70
CA GLU A 321 10.72 -3.11 -14.58
C GLU A 321 11.86 -2.09 -14.49
N VAL A 322 11.63 -0.89 -13.93
CA VAL A 322 12.51 0.29 -14.13
C VAL A 322 13.96 0.06 -13.70
N HIS A 323 14.17 -0.77 -12.68
CA HIS A 323 15.49 -1.09 -12.13
C HIS A 323 16.04 -2.45 -12.57
N LEU A 324 15.40 -3.11 -13.54
CA LEU A 324 15.72 -4.47 -13.95
C LEU A 324 16.42 -4.51 -15.31
N HIS A 325 17.49 -5.32 -15.38
CA HIS A 325 18.04 -5.75 -16.66
C HIS A 325 16.98 -6.52 -17.47
N PRO A 326 16.97 -6.48 -18.82
CA PRO A 326 15.97 -7.14 -19.65
C PRO A 326 15.64 -8.60 -19.27
N ASP A 327 16.64 -9.43 -18.97
CA ASP A 327 16.42 -10.83 -18.55
C ASP A 327 15.63 -10.94 -17.24
N TRP A 328 15.86 -10.00 -16.31
CA TRP A 328 15.13 -9.93 -15.05
C TRP A 328 13.71 -9.37 -15.24
N GLN A 329 13.48 -8.51 -16.23
CA GLN A 329 12.11 -8.10 -16.60
C GLN A 329 11.29 -9.31 -17.06
N VAL A 330 11.88 -10.16 -17.91
CA VAL A 330 11.25 -11.40 -18.38
C VAL A 330 10.99 -12.35 -17.21
N THR A 331 11.99 -12.52 -16.33
CA THR A 331 11.88 -13.39 -15.15
C THR A 331 10.80 -12.91 -14.18
N LEU A 332 10.73 -11.61 -13.91
CA LEU A 332 9.71 -11.02 -13.03
C LEU A 332 8.31 -11.16 -13.62
N ALA A 333 8.14 -10.93 -14.93
CA ALA A 333 6.86 -11.15 -15.60
C ALA A 333 6.38 -12.61 -15.47
N GLU A 334 7.29 -13.59 -15.61
CA GLU A 334 6.96 -15.01 -15.41
C GLU A 334 6.55 -15.30 -13.96
N ILE A 335 7.26 -14.73 -12.97
CA ILE A 335 6.93 -14.85 -11.55
C ILE A 335 5.53 -14.30 -11.27
N ILE A 336 5.18 -13.14 -11.83
CA ILE A 336 3.85 -12.51 -11.65
C ILE A 336 2.74 -13.41 -12.20
N VAL A 337 2.92 -14.00 -13.39
CA VAL A 337 1.95 -14.94 -13.97
C VAL A 337 1.79 -16.18 -13.09
N LEU A 338 2.90 -16.73 -12.58
CA LEU A 338 2.84 -17.87 -11.65
C LEU A 338 2.18 -17.50 -10.32
N LEU A 339 2.45 -16.31 -9.76
CA LEU A 339 1.79 -15.83 -8.55
C LEU A 339 0.28 -15.68 -8.76
N GLN A 340 -0.15 -15.12 -9.89
CA GLN A 340 -1.58 -15.06 -10.22
C GLN A 340 -2.19 -16.46 -10.34
N ARG A 341 -1.54 -17.38 -11.05
CA ARG A 341 -2.03 -18.74 -11.25
C ARG A 341 -2.18 -19.50 -9.94
N GLU A 342 -1.12 -19.51 -9.12
CA GLU A 342 -1.09 -20.29 -7.89
C GLU A 342 -1.94 -19.63 -6.79
N MET A 343 -1.83 -18.31 -6.63
CA MET A 343 -2.48 -17.61 -5.51
C MET A 343 -3.81 -16.96 -5.88
N GLY A 344 -4.24 -16.98 -7.14
CA GLY A 344 -5.48 -16.32 -7.58
C GLY A 344 -5.46 -14.81 -7.38
N LEU A 345 -4.28 -14.18 -7.44
CA LEU A 345 -4.14 -12.75 -7.17
C LEU A 345 -4.88 -11.88 -8.20
N HIS A 346 -5.29 -10.70 -7.75
CA HIS A 346 -5.74 -9.60 -8.58
C HIS A 346 -4.60 -8.58 -8.72
N ILE A 347 -3.92 -8.56 -9.86
CA ILE A 347 -2.69 -7.78 -10.06
C ILE A 347 -2.95 -6.64 -11.03
N LEU A 348 -2.81 -5.39 -10.57
CA LEU A 348 -2.75 -4.20 -11.41
C LEU A 348 -1.28 -3.87 -11.69
N ILE A 349 -0.92 -3.74 -12.96
CA ILE A 349 0.45 -3.44 -13.38
C ILE A 349 0.43 -2.19 -14.25
N ASN A 350 1.22 -1.18 -13.89
CA ASN A 350 1.55 -0.11 -14.80
C ASN A 350 2.94 -0.37 -15.38
N THR A 351 3.07 -0.25 -16.69
CA THR A 351 4.35 -0.50 -17.36
C THR A 351 4.56 0.43 -18.54
N HIS A 352 5.83 0.73 -18.79
CA HIS A 352 6.33 1.42 -19.97
C HIS A 352 7.14 0.50 -20.88
N SER A 353 7.41 -0.74 -20.45
CA SER A 353 8.28 -1.66 -21.16
C SER A 353 7.53 -2.54 -22.15
N PRO A 354 7.81 -2.44 -23.45
CA PRO A 354 7.27 -3.38 -24.44
C PRO A 354 7.79 -4.81 -24.19
N TYR A 355 8.99 -4.97 -23.61
CA TYR A 355 9.54 -6.27 -23.24
C TYR A 355 8.74 -6.92 -22.11
N PHE A 356 8.42 -6.15 -21.06
CA PHE A 356 7.64 -6.63 -19.93
C PHE A 356 6.22 -7.01 -20.36
N LEU A 357 5.57 -6.16 -21.15
CA LEU A 357 4.27 -6.43 -21.76
C LEU A 357 4.28 -7.73 -22.57
N ARG A 358 5.29 -7.90 -23.44
CA ARG A 358 5.45 -9.10 -24.26
C ARG A 358 5.70 -10.35 -23.42
N ALA A 359 6.48 -10.24 -22.36
CA ALA A 359 6.74 -11.36 -21.46
C ALA A 359 5.44 -11.84 -20.78
N ILE A 360 4.60 -10.93 -20.27
CA ILE A 360 3.30 -11.31 -19.71
C ILE A 360 2.41 -11.99 -20.76
N GLU A 361 2.37 -11.48 -22.00
CA GLU A 361 1.60 -12.10 -23.10
C GLU A 361 2.06 -13.55 -23.35
N VAL A 362 3.37 -13.78 -23.42
CA VAL A 362 3.93 -15.11 -23.69
C VAL A 362 3.72 -16.07 -22.51
N PHE A 363 3.96 -15.61 -21.29
CA PHE A 363 3.86 -16.48 -20.11
C PHE A 363 2.41 -16.77 -19.70
N SER A 364 1.49 -15.83 -19.88
CA SER A 364 0.06 -16.10 -19.65
C SER A 364 -0.48 -17.18 -20.60
N ARG A 365 -0.04 -17.19 -21.87
CA ARG A 365 -0.31 -18.31 -22.80
C ARG A 365 0.36 -19.61 -22.37
N LYS A 366 1.65 -19.56 -22.01
CA LYS A 366 2.42 -20.74 -21.58
C LYS A 366 1.79 -21.46 -20.39
N TYR A 367 1.13 -20.71 -19.51
CA TYR A 367 0.54 -21.22 -18.28
C TYR A 367 -0.99 -21.27 -18.29
N ASP A 368 -1.62 -21.14 -19.46
CA ASP A 368 -3.06 -21.23 -19.66
C ASP A 368 -3.88 -20.26 -18.77
N THR A 369 -3.40 -19.01 -18.62
CA THR A 369 -4.07 -17.94 -17.84
C THR A 369 -4.43 -16.70 -18.67
N GLU A 370 -4.35 -16.79 -20.01
CA GLU A 370 -4.60 -15.67 -20.93
C GLU A 370 -5.99 -15.02 -20.78
N ASP A 371 -7.00 -15.79 -20.41
CA ASP A 371 -8.39 -15.34 -20.21
C ASP A 371 -8.57 -14.46 -18.96
N THR A 372 -7.59 -14.52 -18.05
CA THR A 372 -7.54 -13.73 -16.82
C THR A 372 -6.78 -12.41 -16.99
N VAL A 373 -6.21 -12.14 -18.17
CA VAL A 373 -5.41 -10.95 -18.46
C VAL A 373 -6.23 -9.88 -19.19
N LYS A 374 -6.04 -8.62 -18.79
CA LYS A 374 -6.62 -7.44 -19.44
C LYS A 374 -5.53 -6.43 -19.78
N TYR A 375 -5.70 -5.71 -20.89
CA TYR A 375 -4.76 -4.70 -21.35
C TYR A 375 -5.49 -3.38 -21.62
N TYR A 376 -4.98 -2.29 -21.04
CA TYR A 376 -5.48 -0.94 -21.21
C TYR A 376 -4.39 -0.03 -21.76
N LEU A 377 -4.73 0.76 -22.76
CA LEU A 377 -3.91 1.86 -23.26
C LEU A 377 -4.28 3.15 -22.52
N SER A 378 -3.31 3.76 -21.85
CA SER A 378 -3.43 5.09 -21.25
C SER A 378 -2.89 6.16 -22.20
N TYR A 379 -3.68 7.19 -22.49
CA TYR A 379 -3.32 8.25 -23.42
C TYR A 379 -3.90 9.60 -22.98
N ASN A 380 -3.35 10.69 -23.50
CA ASN A 380 -3.87 12.03 -23.25
C ASN A 380 -4.78 12.47 -24.41
N GLU A 381 -5.92 13.06 -24.07
CA GLU A 381 -6.79 13.80 -24.97
C GLU A 381 -6.87 15.24 -24.47
N GLY A 382 -6.13 16.14 -25.12
CA GLY A 382 -5.89 17.49 -24.59
C GLY A 382 -5.07 17.43 -23.30
N ASN A 383 -5.58 18.04 -22.23
CA ASN A 383 -4.94 18.03 -20.90
C ASN A 383 -5.36 16.84 -20.04
N ASN A 384 -6.36 16.08 -20.47
CA ASN A 384 -6.96 15.00 -19.70
C ASN A 384 -6.39 13.64 -20.12
N ALA A 385 -6.24 12.76 -19.14
CA ALA A 385 -5.89 11.37 -19.32
C ALA A 385 -7.16 10.51 -19.48
N LYS A 386 -7.11 9.56 -20.42
CA LYS A 386 -8.14 8.56 -20.68
C LYS A 386 -7.53 7.17 -20.80
N MET A 387 -8.37 6.16 -20.61
CA MET A 387 -7.97 4.76 -20.73
C MET A 387 -8.93 3.98 -21.63
N LYS A 388 -8.35 3.13 -22.48
CA LYS A 388 -9.08 2.30 -23.44
C LYS A 388 -8.71 0.84 -23.25
N ASP A 389 -9.70 -0.03 -23.08
CA ASP A 389 -9.50 -1.49 -23.13
C ASP A 389 -9.08 -1.88 -24.55
N VAL A 390 -7.88 -2.43 -24.66
CA VAL A 390 -7.25 -2.89 -25.90
C VAL A 390 -6.84 -4.36 -25.79
N THR A 391 -7.51 -5.13 -24.94
CA THR A 391 -7.22 -6.57 -24.70
C THR A 391 -7.20 -7.36 -26.01
N PHE A 392 -8.05 -7.02 -26.97
CA PHE A 392 -8.11 -7.66 -28.29
C PHE A 392 -7.31 -6.92 -29.38
N ASN A 393 -6.63 -5.82 -29.04
CA ASN A 393 -5.82 -5.03 -29.97
C ASN A 393 -4.57 -4.44 -29.30
N ILE A 394 -3.76 -5.29 -28.67
CA ILE A 394 -2.55 -4.90 -27.93
C ILE A 394 -1.55 -4.14 -28.82
N SER A 395 -1.63 -4.30 -30.15
CA SER A 395 -0.81 -3.56 -31.12
C SER A 395 -0.88 -2.03 -30.95
N GLU A 396 -1.99 -1.50 -30.43
CA GLU A 396 -2.13 -0.07 -30.12
C GLU A 396 -1.14 0.38 -29.04
N ILE A 397 -0.88 -0.46 -28.03
CA ILE A 397 0.11 -0.18 -26.98
C ILE A 397 1.52 -0.24 -27.59
N TYR A 398 1.83 -1.29 -28.35
CA TYR A 398 3.16 -1.44 -28.95
C TYR A 398 3.52 -0.28 -29.85
N ARG A 399 2.57 0.22 -30.65
CA ARG A 399 2.78 1.39 -31.51
C ARG A 399 3.21 2.61 -30.70
N VAL A 400 2.57 2.86 -29.56
CA VAL A 400 2.91 4.00 -28.69
C VAL A 400 4.25 3.79 -27.98
N LEU A 401 4.56 2.56 -27.56
CA LEU A 401 5.82 2.26 -26.87
C LEU A 401 7.02 2.13 -27.82
N SER A 402 6.80 1.95 -29.13
CA SER A 402 7.87 1.85 -30.13
C SER A 402 8.43 3.19 -30.62
N ASP A 403 7.75 4.30 -30.34
CA ASP A 403 8.15 5.64 -30.79
C ASP A 403 9.62 5.99 -30.50
N PRO A 404 10.21 5.66 -29.32
CA PRO A 404 11.62 5.92 -29.06
C PRO A 404 12.56 5.16 -29.99
N LEU A 405 12.26 3.89 -30.30
CA LEU A 405 13.07 3.08 -31.21
C LEU A 405 12.99 3.63 -32.64
N GLN A 406 11.78 3.99 -33.09
CA GLN A 406 11.58 4.57 -34.41
C GLN A 406 12.32 5.92 -34.57
N ARG A 407 12.38 6.72 -33.50
CA ARG A 407 13.19 7.94 -33.49
C ARG A 407 14.67 7.62 -33.69
N ILE A 408 15.22 6.63 -32.97
CA ILE A 408 16.62 6.21 -33.10
C ILE A 408 16.91 5.75 -34.53
N GLU A 409 16.03 4.92 -35.11
CA GLU A 409 16.16 4.46 -36.49
C GLU A 409 16.18 5.65 -37.47
N ASN A 410 15.26 6.60 -37.33
CA ASN A 410 15.21 7.79 -38.19
C ASN A 410 16.48 8.66 -38.11
N GLU A 411 17.03 8.86 -36.91
CA GLU A 411 18.29 9.62 -36.74
C GLU A 411 19.47 8.87 -37.41
N ALA A 412 19.54 7.55 -37.26
CA ALA A 412 20.59 6.75 -37.89
C ALA A 412 20.55 6.79 -39.44
N TYR A 413 19.36 6.99 -40.02
CA TYR A 413 19.20 7.18 -41.47
C TYR A 413 19.50 8.62 -41.94
N ASN A 414 19.33 9.63 -41.09
CA ASN A 414 19.56 11.04 -41.44
C ASN A 414 21.05 11.43 -41.43
N ASP A 415 21.92 10.72 -40.71
CA ASP A 415 23.38 10.94 -40.71
C ASP A 415 24.10 10.34 -41.94
N GLY A 416 23.34 9.79 -42.90
CA GLY A 416 23.84 9.14 -44.12
C GLY A 416 23.82 9.97 -45.41
N ASP A 417 23.29 11.20 -45.37
CA ASP A 417 23.25 12.18 -46.48
C ASP A 417 24.13 13.41 -46.18
#